data_AF-A0A7V4KF42-F1
#
_entry.id   AF-A0A7V4KF42-F1
#
_cell.length_a   1.000
_cell.length_b   1.000
_cell.length_c   1.000
_cell.angle_alpha   90.00
_cell.angle_beta   90.00
_cell.angle_gamma   90.00
#
_symmetry.space_group_name_H-M   'P 1'
#
loop_
_entity.id
_entity.type
_entity.pdbx_description
1 polymer ?
#
loop_
_entity_poly.entity_id
_entity_poly.type
_entity_poly.pdbx_seq_one_letter_code
_entity_poly.pdbx_strand_id
1 'polypeptide(L)' 'ISVIPGAPANLINPPSGCRFHPRCPYAMDICKEKEPELIEVETGRRVACFLHQGAKGL' A
#
# COMPACT_ATOMS: atom_id res chain seq x y z
N ILE A 1 21.29 16.65 1.07
CA ILE A 1 20.42 15.79 0.22
C ILE A 1 19.42 15.11 1.15
N SER A 2 18.11 15.28 0.92
CA SER A 2 17.08 14.65 1.74
C SER A 2 16.85 13.22 1.23
N VAL A 3 17.38 12.22 1.94
CA VAL A 3 17.20 10.80 1.62
C VAL A 3 15.95 10.25 2.28
N ILE A 4 15.15 9.48 1.55
CA ILE A 4 13.99 8.78 2.08
C ILE A 4 14.49 7.62 2.97
N PRO A 5 14.14 7.56 4.26
CA PRO A 5 14.64 6.52 5.16
C PRO A 5 14.11 5.12 4.82
N GLY A 6 14.95 4.10 4.98
CA GLY A 6 14.62 2.67 4.86
C GLY A 6 15.30 1.94 3.68
N ALA A 7 15.39 0.61 3.76
CA ALA A 7 15.97 -0.25 2.72
C ALA A 7 14.91 -0.71 1.69
N PRO A 8 15.30 -0.99 0.43
CA PRO A 8 14.44 -1.69 -0.52
C PRO A 8 13.98 -3.04 0.05
N ALA A 9 12.75 -3.46 -0.26
CA ALA A 9 12.26 -4.78 0.14
C ALA A 9 13.09 -5.90 -0.52
N ASN A 10 13.31 -6.99 0.21
CA ASN A 10 13.93 -8.19 -0.35
C ASN A 10 13.01 -8.78 -1.43
N LEU A 11 13.49 -8.83 -2.67
CA LEU A 11 12.71 -9.32 -3.82
C LEU A 11 12.51 -10.84 -3.82
N ILE A 12 13.32 -11.59 -3.06
CA ILE A 12 13.23 -13.04 -2.96
C ILE A 12 12.04 -13.45 -2.06
N ASN A 13 11.81 -12.70 -0.99
CA ASN A 13 10.73 -12.94 -0.03
C ASN A 13 9.92 -11.66 0.14
N PRO A 14 9.01 -11.35 -0.80
CA PRO A 14 8.17 -10.17 -0.68
C PRO A 14 7.27 -10.29 0.56
N PRO A 15 7.03 -9.18 1.27
CA PRO A 15 6.04 -9.14 2.35
C PRO A 15 4.66 -9.57 1.82
N SER A 16 3.91 -10.31 2.64
CA SER A 16 2.54 -10.72 2.32
C SER A 16 1.60 -9.51 2.28
N GLY A 17 0.54 -9.60 1.48
CA GLY A 17 -0.42 -8.51 1.32
C GLY A 17 0.18 -7.26 0.65
N CYS A 18 -0.11 -6.07 1.18
CA CYS A 18 0.37 -4.82 0.65
C CYS A 18 1.90 -4.70 0.79
N ARG A 19 2.62 -4.71 -0.33
CA ARG A 19 4.10 -4.70 -0.36
C ARG A 19 4.75 -3.53 0.40
N PHE A 20 4.00 -2.44 0.60
CA PHE A 20 4.45 -1.24 1.29
C PHE A 20 4.20 -1.27 2.80
N HIS A 21 3.44 -2.25 3.33
CA HIS A 21 3.09 -2.32 4.74
C HIS A 21 4.29 -2.26 5.72
N PRO A 22 5.50 -2.81 5.42
CA PRO A 22 6.63 -2.73 6.35
C PRO A 22 7.22 -1.31 6.51
N ARG A 23 6.91 -0.40 5.58
CA ARG A 23 7.43 0.98 5.54
C ARG A 23 6.33 2.04 5.55
N CYS A 24 5.06 1.64 5.54
CA CYS A 24 3.93 2.55 5.49
C CYS A 24 3.59 3.03 6.92
N PRO A 25 3.56 4.35 7.19
CA PRO A 25 3.17 4.87 8.51
C PRO A 25 1.66 4.69 8.81
N TYR A 26 0.86 4.36 7.80
CA TYR A 26 -0.58 4.10 7.90
C TYR A 26 -0.93 2.61 7.76
N ALA A 27 0.05 1.71 7.99
CA ALA A 27 -0.19 0.28 7.87
C ALA A 27 -1.25 -0.20 8.87
N MET A 28 -2.27 -0.92 8.37
CA MET A 28 -3.30 -1.60 9.16
C MET A 28 -3.07 -3.10 9.09
N ASP A 29 -3.75 -3.89 9.92
CA ASP A 29 -3.57 -5.35 9.92
C ASP A 29 -4.00 -6.00 8.59
N ILE A 30 -5.07 -5.50 7.96
CA ILE A 30 -5.47 -5.94 6.61
C ILE A 30 -4.35 -5.76 5.57
N CYS A 31 -3.47 -4.78 5.76
CA CYS A 31 -2.36 -4.53 4.84
C CYS A 31 -1.29 -5.63 4.89
N LYS A 32 -1.20 -6.40 5.98
CA LYS A 32 -0.25 -7.53 6.12
C LYS A 32 -0.82 -8.83 5.54
N GLU A 33 -2.14 -8.93 5.49
CA GLU A 33 -2.85 -10.15 5.14
C GLU A 33 -3.32 -10.19 3.68
N LYS A 34 -3.72 -9.05 3.12
CA LYS A 34 -4.36 -8.98 1.79
C LYS A 34 -3.69 -7.96 0.88
N GLU A 35 -3.72 -8.24 -0.42
CA GLU A 35 -3.32 -7.28 -1.44
C GLU A 35 -4.48 -6.31 -1.74
N PRO A 36 -4.23 -4.99 -1.76
CA PRO A 36 -5.26 -4.02 -2.09
C PRO A 36 -5.60 -4.05 -3.59
N GLU A 37 -6.90 -4.02 -3.93
CA GLU A 37 -7.38 -3.77 -5.28
C GLU A 37 -6.96 -2.42 -5.87
N LEU A 38 -6.69 -2.40 -7.18
CA LEU A 38 -6.36 -1.19 -7.94
C LEU A 38 -7.64 -0.43 -8.33
N ILE A 39 -8.00 0.56 -7.52
CA ILE A 39 -9.16 1.42 -7.74
C ILE A 39 -8.77 2.73 -8.41
N GLU A 40 -9.72 3.36 -9.09
CA GLU A 40 -9.62 4.75 -9.54
C GLU A 40 -10.18 5.67 -8.47
N VAL A 41 -9.42 6.69 -8.08
CA VAL A 41 -9.79 7.68 -7.04
C VAL A 41 -10.09 9.06 -7.62
N GLU A 42 -9.59 9.32 -8.82
CA GLU A 42 -9.79 10.55 -9.60
C GLU A 42 -9.54 10.19 -11.07
N THR A 43 -10.07 10.96 -12.02
CA THR A 43 -9.95 10.66 -13.45
C THR A 43 -8.49 10.47 -13.87
N GLY A 44 -8.14 9.27 -14.32
CA GLY A 44 -6.78 8.92 -14.74
C GLY A 44 -5.81 8.64 -13.59
N ARG A 45 -6.26 8.68 -12.32
CA ARG A 45 -5.45 8.41 -11.14
C ARG A 45 -5.95 7.16 -10.42
N ARG A 46 -5.10 6.14 -10.39
CA ARG A 46 -5.39 4.85 -9.75
C ARG A 46 -4.47 4.60 -8.56
N VAL A 47 -5.01 3.94 -7.54
CA VAL A 47 -4.28 3.56 -6.33
C VAL A 47 -4.66 2.15 -5.88
N ALA A 48 -3.69 1.42 -5.36
CA ALA A 48 -3.90 0.14 -4.70
C ALA A 48 -3.62 0.33 -3.20
N CYS A 49 -4.58 0.89 -2.48
CA CYS A 49 -4.44 1.21 -1.05
C CYS A 49 -5.78 1.03 -0.31
N PHE A 50 -5.76 0.29 0.80
CA PHE A 50 -6.93 0.06 1.64
C PHE A 50 -7.54 1.35 2.22
N LEU A 51 -6.73 2.39 2.45
CA LEU A 51 -7.22 3.70 2.92
C LEU A 51 -8.21 4.36 1.95
N HIS A 52 -8.05 4.10 0.65
CA HIS A 52 -8.91 4.68 -0.38
C HIS A 52 -10.01 3.72 -0.85
N GLN A 53 -9.90 2.43 -0.54
CA GLN A 53 -10.95 1.44 -0.85
C GLN A 53 -12.17 1.59 0.06
N GLY A 54 -11.97 1.95 1.33
CA GLY A 54 -13.07 2.26 2.24
C GLY A 54 -13.88 3.51 1.86
N ALA A 55 -13.37 4.34 0.93
CA ALA A 55 -14.09 5.48 0.39
C ALA A 55 -15.00 5.13 -0.80
N LYS A 56 -14.95 3.88 -1.32
CA LYS A 56 -15.99 3.34 -2.22
C LYS A 56 -17.10 2.73 -1.36
N GLY A 57 -17.86 3.60 -0.72
CA GLY A 57 -18.94 3.23 0.19
C GLY A 57 -19.79 4.38 0.73
N LEU A 58 -19.82 5.52 0.03
CA LEU A 58 -20.83 6.57 0.16
C LEU A 58 -21.11 7.17 -1.22
#